data_AF-A0A349QUU4-F1
#
_entry.id   AF-A0A349QUU4-F1
#
_cell.length_a   1.000
_cell.length_b   1.000
_cell.length_c   1.000
_cell.angle_alpha   90.00
_cell.angle_beta   90.00
_cell.angle_gamma   90.00
#
_symmetry.space_group_name_H-M   'P 1'
#
loop_
_entity.id
_entity.type
_entity.pdbx_description
1 polymer ?
#
loop_
_entity_poly.entity_id
_entity_poly.type
_entity_poly.pdbx_seq_one_letter_code
_entity_poly.pdbx_strand_id
1 'polypeptide(L)'
;AKTASVSMIWLVIAYFFHSAGELCLSPVGLSYVSKLSPKKFLGLLFGCWFCASAIANFIGGFLGSYIDRITEEHSMSYFFMIFAIVPGVTALLLIIFNPLLKKMMHGIN
;
A
#
# COMPACT_ATOMS: atom_id res chain seq x y z
N ALA A 1 -13.10 8.24 29.86
CA ALA A 1 -12.48 8.61 28.57
C ALA A 1 -13.31 9.72 27.93
N LYS A 2 -12.74 10.91 27.69
CA LYS A 2 -13.39 11.91 26.83
C LYS A 2 -13.33 11.36 25.41
N THR A 3 -14.36 10.64 25.00
CA THR A 3 -14.50 10.19 23.61
C THR A 3 -14.64 11.44 22.77
N ALA A 4 -13.58 11.84 22.08
CA ALA A 4 -13.72 12.77 20.96
C ALA A 4 -14.61 12.04 19.95
N SER A 5 -15.92 12.32 19.98
CA SER A 5 -16.87 11.76 19.02
C SER A 5 -16.62 12.43 17.68
N VAL A 6 -15.60 11.97 16.97
CA VAL A 6 -15.38 12.37 15.58
C VAL A 6 -16.55 11.84 14.77
N SER A 7 -17.10 12.69 13.89
CA SER A 7 -18.24 12.31 13.05
C SER A 7 -17.91 11.06 12.23
N MET A 8 -18.84 10.11 12.14
CA MET A 8 -18.73 8.88 11.34
C MET A 8 -18.35 9.15 9.87
N ILE A 9 -18.64 10.36 9.40
CA ILE A 9 -18.27 10.85 8.07
C ILE A 9 -16.76 10.73 7.79
N TRP A 10 -15.91 10.89 8.82
CA TRP A 10 -14.45 10.77 8.65
C TRP A 10 -14.02 9.34 8.35
N LEU A 11 -14.68 8.35 8.94
CA LEU A 11 -14.43 6.95 8.61
C LEU A 11 -14.91 6.63 7.19
N VAL A 12 -16.08 7.14 6.79
CA VAL A 12 -16.59 6.95 5.42
C VAL A 12 -15.60 7.50 4.39
N ILE A 13 -15.09 8.71 4.61
CA ILE A 13 -14.11 9.34 3.71
C ILE A 13 -12.79 8.55 3.71
N ALA A 14 -12.28 8.16 4.88
CA ALA A 14 -11.03 7.39 4.98
C ALA A 14 -11.11 6.05 4.24
N TYR A 15 -12.20 5.30 4.44
CA TYR A 15 -12.43 4.05 3.73
C TYR A 15 -12.65 4.27 2.22
N PHE A 16 -13.35 5.33 1.83
CA PHE A 16 -13.54 5.67 0.42
C PHE A 16 -12.20 5.90 -0.29
N PHE A 17 -11.31 6.72 0.28
CA PHE A 17 -9.98 6.95 -0.30
C PHE A 17 -9.11 5.70 -0.29
N HIS A 18 -9.19 4.87 0.76
CA HIS A 18 -8.46 3.62 0.82
C HIS A 18 -8.90 2.64 -0.29
N SER A 19 -10.20 2.38 -0.41
CA SER A 19 -10.75 1.50 -1.43
C SER A 19 -10.56 2.05 -2.84
N ALA A 20 -10.67 3.36 -3.06
CA ALA A 20 -10.37 3.98 -4.34
C ALA A 20 -8.90 3.76 -4.74
N GLY A 21 -7.97 3.90 -3.79
CA GLY A 21 -6.55 3.61 -4.00
C GLY A 21 -6.29 2.15 -4.37
N GLU A 22 -6.90 1.21 -3.65
CA GLU A 22 -6.80 -0.22 -3.96
C GLU A 22 -7.33 -0.55 -5.36
N LEU A 23 -8.44 0.07 -5.75
CA LEU A 23 -9.05 -0.12 -7.07
C LEU A 23 -8.18 0.42 -8.21
N CYS A 24 -7.36 1.45 -7.96
CA CYS A 24 -6.40 1.93 -8.96
C CYS A 24 -5.16 1.01 -9.07
N LEU A 25 -4.70 0.44 -7.96
CA LEU A 25 -3.46 -0.34 -7.92
C LEU A 25 -3.64 -1.78 -8.40
N SER A 26 -4.74 -2.42 -8.03
CA SER A 26 -5.00 -3.84 -8.35
C SER A 26 -5.07 -4.16 -9.86
N PRO A 27 -5.82 -3.42 -10.71
CA PRO A 27 -5.89 -3.72 -12.14
C PRO A 27 -4.62 -3.31 -12.89
N VAL A 28 -3.99 -2.20 -12.47
CA VAL A 28 -2.77 -1.68 -13.08
C VAL A 28 -1.58 -2.60 -12.81
N GLY A 29 -1.43 -3.06 -11.57
CA GLY A 29 -0.37 -3.98 -11.17
C GLY A 29 -0.42 -5.32 -11.91
N LEU A 30 -1.60 -5.94 -11.97
CA LEU A 30 -1.79 -7.20 -12.71
C LEU A 30 -1.58 -7.03 -14.23
N SER A 31 -1.97 -5.88 -14.79
CA SER A 31 -1.69 -5.55 -16.20
C SER A 31 -0.19 -5.45 -16.47
N TYR A 32 0.57 -4.80 -15.59
CA TYR A 32 2.03 -4.72 -15.74
C TYR A 32 2.71 -6.07 -15.60
N VAL A 33 2.32 -6.87 -14.62
CA VAL A 33 2.83 -8.23 -14.45
C VAL A 33 2.56 -9.04 -15.72
N SER A 34 1.35 -9.03 -16.27
CA SER A 34 1.05 -9.79 -17.49
C SER A 34 1.78 -9.29 -18.75
N LYS A 35 1.88 -7.98 -18.97
CA LYS A 35 2.49 -7.39 -20.16
C LYS A 35 4.02 -7.46 -20.18
N LEU A 36 4.67 -7.34 -19.01
CA LEU A 36 6.14 -7.29 -18.90
C LEU A 36 6.74 -8.69 -18.62
N SER A 37 5.92 -9.67 -18.23
CA SER A 37 6.40 -11.02 -17.95
C SER A 37 6.81 -11.78 -19.22
N PRO A 38 7.99 -12.40 -19.26
CA PRO A 38 8.33 -13.35 -20.32
C PRO A 38 7.39 -14.56 -20.27
N LYS A 39 6.87 -14.99 -21.43
CA LYS A 39 5.86 -16.07 -21.55
C LYS A 39 6.19 -17.35 -20.80
N LYS A 40 7.48 -17.65 -20.60
CA LYS A 40 7.97 -18.83 -19.88
C LYS A 40 7.85 -18.74 -18.35
N PHE A 41 7.79 -17.54 -17.78
CA PHE A 41 7.79 -17.30 -16.32
C PHE A 41 6.54 -16.56 -15.84
N LEU A 42 5.48 -16.50 -16.65
CA LEU A 42 4.25 -15.78 -16.34
C LEU A 42 3.64 -16.24 -15.00
N GLY A 43 3.55 -17.56 -14.78
CA GLY A 43 3.04 -18.13 -13.52
C GLY A 43 3.90 -17.80 -12.30
N LEU A 44 5.23 -17.72 -12.45
CA LEU A 44 6.14 -17.35 -11.37
C LEU A 44 5.98 -15.89 -10.96
N LEU A 45 5.82 -14.99 -11.93
CA LEU A 45 5.65 -13.56 -11.66
C LEU A 45 4.26 -13.23 -11.08
N PHE A 46 3.21 -13.93 -11.49
CA PHE A 46 1.92 -13.89 -10.78
C PHE A 46 2.04 -14.45 -9.35
N GLY A 47 2.79 -15.55 -9.15
CA GLY A 47 3.10 -16.06 -7.81
C GLY A 47 3.83 -15.04 -6.95
N CYS A 48 4.79 -14.31 -7.52
CA CYS A 48 5.51 -13.24 -6.83
C CYS A 48 4.59 -12.07 -6.45
N TRP A 49 3.67 -11.67 -7.34
CA TRP A 49 2.67 -10.64 -7.07
C TRP A 49 1.79 -11.01 -5.85
N PHE A 50 1.23 -12.23 -5.84
CA PHE A 50 0.42 -12.68 -4.70
C PHE A 50 1.24 -12.92 -3.43
N CYS A 51 2.47 -13.39 -3.55
CA CYS A 51 3.38 -13.57 -2.42
C CYS A 51 3.71 -12.22 -1.76
N ALA A 52 3.97 -11.18 -2.56
CA ALA A 52 4.18 -9.82 -2.04
C ALA A 52 2.95 -9.32 -1.25
N SER A 53 1.74 -9.55 -1.76
CA SER A 53 0.50 -9.23 -1.04
C SER A 53 0.33 -10.03 0.25
N ALA A 54 0.68 -11.32 0.26
CA ALA A 54 0.64 -12.15 1.46
C ALA A 54 1.62 -11.67 2.54
N ILE A 55 2.85 -11.32 2.13
CA ILE A 55 3.86 -10.75 3.02
C ILE A 55 3.41 -9.39 3.57
N ALA A 56 2.82 -8.54 2.73
CA ALA A 56 2.30 -7.24 3.17
C ALA A 56 1.19 -7.40 4.22
N ASN A 57 0.26 -8.34 4.03
CA ASN A 57 -0.79 -8.63 5.02
C ASN A 57 -0.20 -9.22 6.32
N PHE A 58 0.82 -10.08 6.24
CA PHE A 58 1.49 -10.63 7.41
C PHE A 58 2.20 -9.54 8.23
N ILE A 59 2.96 -8.66 7.56
CA ILE A 59 3.64 -7.53 8.20
C ILE A 59 2.62 -6.55 8.78
N GLY A 60 1.52 -6.28 8.06
CA GLY A 60 0.43 -5.44 8.53
C GLY A 60 -0.23 -5.98 9.80
N GLY A 61 -0.50 -7.29 9.84
CA GLY A 61 -1.02 -7.97 11.03
C GLY A 61 -0.04 -7.97 12.21
N PHE A 62 1.24 -8.19 11.93
CA PHE A 62 2.30 -8.13 12.95
C PHE A 62 2.42 -6.73 13.53
N LEU A 63 2.55 -5.69 12.70
CA LEU A 63 2.54 -4.29 13.13
C LEU A 63 1.26 -3.94 13.90
N GLY A 64 0.12 -4.45 13.44
CA GLY A 64 -1.18 -4.33 14.12
C GLY A 64 -1.17 -4.87 15.55
N SER A 65 -0.42 -5.94 15.82
CA SER A 65 -0.29 -6.52 17.15
C SER A 65 0.61 -5.71 18.10
N TYR A 66 1.52 -4.88 17.58
CA TYR A 66 2.37 -3.99 18.41
C TYR A 66 1.72 -2.63 18.68
N ILE A 67 0.52 -2.37 18.15
CA ILE A 67 -0.22 -1.11 18.34
C ILE A 67 -0.40 -0.78 19.81
N ASP A 68 -0.76 -1.76 20.63
CA ASP A 68 -1.03 -1.53 22.06
C ASP A 68 0.22 -1.05 22.81
N ARG A 69 1.39 -1.63 22.50
CA ARG A 69 2.67 -1.24 23.13
C ARG A 69 3.17 0.14 22.67
N ILE A 70 2.97 0.47 21.40
CA ILE A 70 3.37 1.77 20.83
C ILE A 70 2.43 2.88 21.34
N THR A 71 1.15 2.56 21.53
CA THR A 71 0.14 3.49 22.04
C THR A 71 0.36 3.84 23.51
N GLU A 72 0.80 2.88 24.33
CA GLU A 72 1.13 3.10 25.74
C GLU A 72 2.36 4.02 25.94
N GLU A 73 3.39 3.93 25.09
CA GLU A 73 4.61 4.75 25.24
C GLU A 73 4.58 6.11 24.53
N HIS A 74 3.97 6.22 23.33
CA HIS A 74 4.20 7.37 22.44
C HIS A 74 2.95 8.15 22.00
N SER A 75 1.77 7.83 22.55
CA SER A 75 0.48 8.51 22.28
C SER A 75 -0.12 8.24 20.90
N MET A 76 -1.46 8.18 20.83
CA MET A 76 -2.25 7.83 19.63
C MET A 76 -1.92 8.65 18.37
N SER A 77 -1.47 9.91 18.54
CA SER A 77 -1.12 10.78 17.40
C SER A 77 0.12 10.29 16.64
N TYR A 78 1.07 9.65 17.32
CA TYR A 78 2.29 9.13 16.69
C TYR A 78 1.98 7.93 15.81
N PHE A 79 1.05 7.08 16.26
CA PHE A 79 0.55 5.95 15.50
C PHE A 79 -0.07 6.39 14.15
N PHE A 80 -1.01 7.35 14.18
CA PHE A 80 -1.61 7.88 12.94
C PHE A 80 -0.59 8.57 12.03
N MET A 81 0.47 9.16 12.58
CA MET A 81 1.52 9.82 11.80
C MET A 81 2.37 8.81 11.00
N ILE A 82 2.65 7.62 11.55
CA ILE A 82 3.34 6.55 10.83
C ILE A 82 2.52 6.10 9.61
N PHE A 83 1.20 5.95 9.78
CA PHE A 83 0.28 5.59 8.68
C PHE A 83 0.14 6.68 7.61
N ALA A 84 0.47 7.93 7.91
CA ALA A 84 0.51 9.01 6.92
C ALA A 84 1.88 9.11 6.23
N ILE A 85 2.96 9.02 6.99
CA ILE A 85 4.33 9.23 6.48
C ILE A 85 4.77 8.04 5.61
N VAL A 86 4.55 6.79 6.05
CA VAL A 86 5.09 5.62 5.35
C VAL A 86 4.51 5.47 3.93
N PRO A 87 3.17 5.53 3.72
CA PRO A 87 2.61 5.55 2.37
C PRO A 87 2.99 6.81 1.59
N GLY A 88 3.09 7.98 2.25
CA GLY A 88 3.48 9.24 1.62
C GLY A 88 4.91 9.20 1.05
N VAL A 89 5.87 8.68 1.82
CA VAL A 89 7.26 8.47 1.37
C VAL A 89 7.31 7.45 0.24
N THR A 90 6.52 6.37 0.33
CA THR A 90 6.45 5.35 -0.72
C THR A 90 5.89 5.93 -2.02
N ALA A 91 4.85 6.75 -1.94
CA ALA A 91 4.28 7.46 -3.09
C ALA A 91 5.30 8.43 -3.71
N LEU A 92 6.03 9.19 -2.90
CA LEU A 92 7.08 10.10 -3.37
C LEU A 92 8.19 9.33 -4.11
N LEU A 93 8.67 8.23 -3.52
CA LEU A 93 9.68 7.36 -4.15
C LEU A 93 9.17 6.84 -5.50
N LEU A 94 7.94 6.35 -5.58
CA LEU A 94 7.36 5.88 -6.84
C LEU A 94 7.30 6.97 -7.91
N ILE A 95 6.98 8.21 -7.55
CA ILE A 95 6.98 9.35 -8.48
C ILE A 95 8.39 9.64 -8.99
N ILE A 96 9.40 9.61 -8.11
CA ILE A 96 10.81 9.82 -8.46
C ILE A 96 11.34 8.71 -9.38
N PHE A 97 10.94 7.46 -9.14
CA PHE A 97 11.34 6.31 -9.97
C PHE A 97 10.51 6.15 -11.25
N ASN A 98 9.35 6.80 -11.37
CA ASN A 98 8.50 6.76 -12.55
C ASN A 98 9.25 6.99 -13.89
N PRO A 99 10.10 8.02 -14.08
CA PRO A 99 10.84 8.20 -15.32
C PRO A 99 11.81 7.05 -15.64
N LEU A 100 12.41 6.42 -14.61
CA LEU A 100 13.31 5.28 -14.78
C LEU A 100 12.52 4.03 -15.16
N LEU A 101 11.39 3.78 -14.49
CA LEU A 101 10.49 2.67 -14.80
C LEU A 101 9.96 2.76 -16.24
N LYS A 102 9.51 3.95 -16.68
CA LYS A 102 9.08 4.19 -18.06
C LYS A 102 10.19 3.93 -19.08
N LYS A 103 11.44 4.30 -18.76
CA LYS A 103 12.60 4.05 -19.62
C LYS A 103 12.92 2.56 -19.74
N MET A 104 12.75 1.79 -18.66
CA MET A 104 13.00 0.34 -18.65
C MET A 104 11.91 -0.48 -19.35
N MET A 105 10.72 0.08 -19.50
CA MET A 105 9.57 -0.58 -20.15
C MET A 105 9.66 -0.67 -21.69
N HIS A 106 10.78 -0.28 -22.31
CA HIS A 106 11.09 -0.51 -23.74
C HIS A 106 9.89 -0.35 -24.71
N GLY A 107 9.11 0.73 -24.57
CA GLY A 107 8.08 1.10 -25.54
C GLY A 107 6.73 0.37 -25.44
N ILE A 108 6.44 -0.31 -24.33
CA ILE A 108 5.08 -0.84 -24.10
C ILE A 108 4.18 0.33 -23.66
N ASN A 109 3.35 0.83 -24.59
CA ASN A 109 2.30 1.82 -24.33
C ASN A 109 1.04 1.15 -23.75
#